data_AF-A0A150C305-F1
#
_entry.id   AF-A0A150C305-F1
#
_cell.length_a   1.000
_cell.length_b   1.000
_cell.length_c   1.000
_cell.angle_alpha   90.00
_cell.angle_beta   90.00
_cell.angle_gamma   90.00
#
_symmetry.space_group_name_H-M   'P 1'
#
loop_
_entity.id
_entity.type
_entity.pdbx_description
1 polymer ?
#
loop_
_entity_poly.entity_id
_entity_poly.type
_entity_poly.pdbx_seq_one_letter_code
_entity_poly.pdbx_strand_id
1 'polypeptide(L)' 'MKQHNKLNYVFIIIIVILAINYLLLPLFNINIYALGIFSHFIRFTTTYVLPWVFLYWLIRLVKAIESK' A
#
# COMPACT_ATOMS: atom_id res chain seq x y z
N MET A 1 -45.16 15.17 3.39
CA MET A 1 -43.86 14.83 4.01
C MET A 1 -42.79 15.71 3.38
N LYS A 2 -42.34 16.77 4.07
CA LYS A 2 -41.33 17.69 3.54
C LYS A 2 -39.95 17.08 3.77
N GLN A 3 -39.42 16.38 2.76
CA GLN A 3 -38.02 15.92 2.78
C GLN A 3 -37.11 17.14 2.74
N HIS A 4 -36.53 17.46 3.89
CA HIS A 4 -35.48 18.44 4.01
C HIS A 4 -34.23 17.83 3.36
N ASN A 5 -34.07 18.00 2.05
CA ASN A 5 -32.83 17.70 1.33
C ASN A 5 -31.77 18.73 1.73
N LYS A 6 -31.39 18.74 3.00
CA LYS A 6 -30.26 19.51 3.50
C LYS A 6 -29.01 18.72 3.12
N LEU A 7 -28.68 18.71 1.83
CA LEU A 7 -27.37 18.28 1.37
C LEU A 7 -26.37 19.10 2.17
N ASN A 8 -25.63 18.42 3.04
CA ASN A 8 -24.75 19.06 3.97
C ASN A 8 -23.67 19.73 3.10
N TYR A 9 -23.67 21.05 2.97
CA TYR A 9 -22.73 21.77 2.09
C TYR A 9 -21.28 21.36 2.36
N VAL A 10 -20.97 21.04 3.62
CA VAL A 10 -19.71 20.44 4.05
C VAL A 10 -19.38 19.14 3.31
N PHE A 11 -20.36 18.25 3.14
CA PHE A 11 -20.21 16.99 2.41
C PHE A 11 -19.92 17.23 0.92
N ILE A 12 -20.58 18.18 0.29
CA ILE A 12 -20.31 18.56 -1.11
C ILE A 12 -18.89 19.12 -1.24
N ILE A 13 -18.47 19.99 -0.31
CA ILE A 13 -17.12 20.58 -0.28
C ILE A 13 -16.06 19.48 -0.14
N ILE A 14 -16.26 18.50 0.75
CA ILE A 14 -15.34 17.37 0.93
C ILE A 14 -15.22 16.57 -0.38
N ILE A 15 -16.32 16.28 -1.06
CA ILE A 15 -16.31 15.55 -2.34
C ILE A 15 -15.54 16.34 -3.41
N VAL A 16 -15.77 17.65 -3.50
CA VAL A 16 -15.07 18.51 -4.47
C VAL A 16 -13.58 18.57 -4.20
N ILE A 17 -13.16 18.70 -2.94
CA ILE A 17 -11.75 18.66 -2.54
C ILE A 17 -11.13 17.31 -2.93
N LEU A 18 -11.82 16.20 -2.66
CA LEU A 18 -11.33 14.86 -2.99
C LEU A 18 -11.19 14.67 -4.51
N ALA A 19 -12.17 15.15 -5.29
CA ALA A 19 -12.16 15.10 -6.75
C ALA A 19 -11.02 15.94 -7.35
N ILE A 20 -10.78 17.15 -6.84
CA ILE A 20 -9.67 18.00 -7.27
C ILE A 20 -8.33 17.34 -6.94
N ASN A 21 -8.17 16.80 -5.72
CA ASN A 21 -6.94 16.09 -5.34
C ASN A 21 -6.69 14.87 -6.24
N TYR A 22 -7.73 14.10 -6.56
CA TYR A 22 -7.63 12.96 -7.47
C TYR A 22 -7.24 13.39 -8.91
N LEU A 23 -7.75 14.53 -9.38
CA LEU A 23 -7.40 15.07 -10.70
C LEU A 23 -5.98 15.65 -10.76
N LEU A 24 -5.49 16.20 -9.64
CA LEU A 24 -4.13 16.75 -9.52
C LEU A 24 -3.08 15.67 -9.22
N LEU A 25 -3.48 14.51 -8.68
CA LEU A 25 -2.59 13.37 -8.39
C LEU A 25 -1.64 12.97 -9.54
N PRO A 26 -2.09 12.92 -10.81
CA PRO A 26 -1.24 12.63 -11.96
C PRO A 26 -0.23 13.74 -12.27
N LEU A 27 -0.55 15.01 -11.98
CA LEU A 27 0.37 16.14 -12.20
C LEU A 27 1.59 16.07 -11.28
N PHE A 28 1.44 15.47 -10.11
CA PHE A 28 2.55 15.29 -9.18
C PHE A 28 3.44 14.08 -9.54
N ASN A 29 3.12 13.31 -10.59
CA ASN A 29 3.85 12.11 -11.03
C ASN A 29 4.10 11.05 -9.93
N ILE A 30 3.46 11.21 -8.75
CA ILE A 30 3.65 10.37 -7.57
C ILE A 30 3.13 8.96 -7.85
N ASN A 31 2.08 8.83 -8.66
CA ASN A 31 1.47 7.54 -8.94
C ASN A 31 2.41 6.58 -9.71
N ILE A 32 3.28 7.11 -10.59
CA ILE A 32 4.22 6.31 -11.37
C ILE A 32 5.52 6.09 -10.59
N TYR A 33 6.06 7.12 -9.95
CA TYR A 33 7.30 6.99 -9.18
C TYR A 33 7.10 6.20 -7.89
N ALA A 34 6.01 6.39 -7.15
CA ALA A 34 5.76 5.62 -5.93
C ALA A 34 5.47 4.15 -6.24
N LEU A 35 4.68 3.84 -7.27
CA LEU A 35 4.42 2.45 -7.66
C LEU A 35 5.67 1.78 -8.27
N GLY A 36 6.48 2.52 -9.03
CA GLY A 36 7.75 2.06 -9.58
C GLY A 36 8.82 1.79 -8.52
N ILE A 37 8.93 2.66 -7.51
CA ILE A 37 9.86 2.49 -6.39
C ILE A 37 9.38 1.37 -5.47
N PHE A 38 8.08 1.31 -5.18
CA PHE A 38 7.50 0.28 -4.31
C PHE A 38 7.62 -1.11 -4.95
N SER A 39 7.36 -1.23 -6.25
CA SER A 39 7.56 -2.50 -6.99
C SER A 39 9.03 -2.92 -7.03
N HIS A 40 9.97 -1.99 -7.24
CA HIS A 40 11.40 -2.28 -7.15
C HIS A 40 11.82 -2.70 -5.75
N PHE A 41 11.30 -2.04 -4.72
CA PHE A 41 11.58 -2.36 -3.33
C PHE A 41 11.06 -3.76 -2.97
N ILE A 42 9.81 -4.07 -3.32
CA ILE A 42 9.24 -5.41 -3.14
C ILE A 42 10.10 -6.45 -3.85
N ARG A 43 10.49 -6.20 -5.10
CA ARG A 43 11.33 -7.11 -5.88
C ARG A 43 12.69 -7.32 -5.22
N PHE A 44 13.31 -6.27 -4.70
CA PHE A 44 14.58 -6.35 -3.97
C PHE A 44 14.42 -7.18 -2.69
N THR A 45 13.43 -6.88 -1.85
CA THR A 45 13.18 -7.61 -0.61
C THR A 45 12.88 -9.08 -0.89
N THR A 46 12.07 -9.40 -1.90
CA THR A 46 11.73 -10.79 -2.23
C THR A 46 12.86 -11.55 -2.92
N THR A 47 13.70 -10.89 -3.72
CA THR A 47 14.80 -11.57 -4.43
C THR A 47 16.02 -11.75 -3.54
N TYR A 48 16.32 -10.76 -2.70
CA TYR A 48 17.54 -10.76 -1.89
C TYR A 48 17.29 -11.07 -0.43
N VAL A 49 16.27 -10.49 0.21
CA VAL A 49 16.05 -10.66 1.67
C VAL A 49 15.34 -11.97 1.99
N LEU A 50 14.33 -12.34 1.20
CA LEU A 50 13.50 -13.53 1.46
C LEU A 50 14.30 -14.85 1.47
N PRO A 51 15.27 -15.11 0.57
CA PRO A 51 16.06 -16.33 0.63
C PRO A 51 16.88 -16.47 1.91
N TRP A 52 17.44 -15.37 2.43
CA TRP A 52 18.20 -15.39 3.69
C TRP A 52 17.31 -15.69 4.89
N VAL A 53 16.13 -15.07 4.94
CA VAL A 53 15.14 -15.36 5.98
C VAL A 53 14.70 -16.82 5.91
N PHE A 54 14.40 -17.31 4.71
CA PHE A 54 14.01 -18.71 4.50
C PHE A 54 15.10 -19.69 4.95
N LEU A 55 16.36 -19.44 4.59
CA LEU A 55 17.50 -20.26 5.03
C LEU A 55 17.63 -20.29 6.55
N TYR A 56 17.55 -19.14 7.22
CA TYR A 56 17.61 -19.08 8.69
C TYR A 56 16.52 -19.92 9.34
N TRP A 57 15.28 -19.78 8.85
CA TRP A 57 14.14 -20.54 9.35
C TRP A 57 14.27 -22.04 9.05
N LEU A 58 14.77 -22.41 7.87
CA LEU A 58 14.99 -23.80 7.48
C LEU A 58 16.04 -24.48 8.37
N ILE A 59 17.16 -23.81 8.65
CA ILE A 59 18.18 -24.34 9.57
C ILE A 59 17.59 -24.52 10.97
N ARG A 60 16.82 -23.56 11.45
CA ARG A 60 16.16 -23.64 12.75
C ARG A 60 15.17 -24.81 12.81
N LEU A 61 14.40 -25.02 11.74
CA LEU A 61 13.44 -26.11 11.62
C LEU A 61 14.14 -27.47 11.62
N VAL A 62 15.22 -27.63 10.84
CA VAL A 62 16.01 -28.87 10.83
C VAL A 62 16.56 -29.17 12.21
N LYS A 63 17.15 -28.18 12.90
CA LYS A 63 17.65 -28.36 14.28
C LYS A 63 16.56 -28.76 15.28
N ALA A 64 15.36 -28.20 15.15
CA ALA A 64 14.24 -28.56 16.02
C ALA A 64 13.74 -29.99 15.78
N ILE A 65 13.85 -30.49 14.54
CA ILE A 65 13.51 -31.87 14.19
C ILE A 65 14.61 -32.83 14.66
N GLU A 66 15.89 -32.49 14.46
CA GLU A 66 17.03 -33.32 14.86
C GLU A 66 17.19 -33.40 16.39
N SER A 67 16.79 -32.36 17.12
CA SER A 67 16.82 -32.33 18.58
C SER A 67 15.70 -33.15 19.24
N LYS A 68 14.84 -33.83 18.47
CA LYS A 68 13.68 -34.58 18.95
C LYS A 68 13.86 -36.08 18.74
#